data_AF-A0A923L8M1-F1
#
_entry.id   AF-A0A923L8M1-F1
#
_cell.length_a   1.000
_cell.length_b   1.000
_cell.length_c   1.000
_cell.angle_alpha   90.00
_cell.angle_beta   90.00
_cell.angle_gamma   90.00
#
_symmetry.space_group_name_H-M   'P 1'
#
loop_
_entity.id
_entity.type
_entity.pdbx_description
1 polymer ?
#
loop_
_entity_poly.entity_id
_entity_poly.type
_entity_poly.pdbx_seq_one_letter_code
_entity_poly.pdbx_strand_id
1 'polypeptide(L)' 'MEQRIVELKHCGICEEKKQLGIHVYNMFICTECEYNMIHTEPREEKYHYYLQKLKNINQPSLFS' A
#
# COMPACT_ATOMS: atom_id res chain seq x y z
N MET A 1 -1.29 18.03 28.71
CA MET A 1 -0.51 17.82 27.47
C MET A 1 -0.84 16.44 26.98
N GLU A 2 -1.79 16.31 26.05
CA GLU A 2 -2.08 15.03 25.41
C GLU A 2 -0.93 14.68 24.48
N GLN A 3 -0.16 13.66 24.85
CA GLN A 3 0.85 13.07 24.00
C GLN A 3 0.12 12.39 22.83
N ARG A 4 0.11 13.02 21.65
CA ARG A 4 -0.29 12.33 20.42
C ARG A 4 0.83 11.35 20.07
N ILE A 5 0.67 10.09 20.48
CA ILE A 5 1.46 8.98 19.96
C ILE A 5 1.15 8.91 18.46
N VAL A 6 2.14 9.19 17.63
CA VAL A 6 1.99 9.07 16.18
C VAL A 6 2.32 7.63 15.81
N GLU A 7 1.28 6.81 15.63
CA GLU A 7 1.42 5.39 15.32
C GLU A 7 1.89 5.23 13.87
N LEU A 8 3.15 4.79 13.70
CA LEU A 8 3.74 4.47 12.42
C LEU A 8 3.22 3.11 11.94
N LYS A 9 2.60 3.10 10.77
CA LYS A 9 2.04 1.89 10.16
C LYS A 9 2.88 1.46 8.96
N HIS A 10 2.99 0.15 8.78
CA HIS A 10 3.82 -0.43 7.73
C HIS A 10 3.03 -0.51 6.42
N CYS A 11 3.51 0.17 5.38
CA CYS A 11 2.85 0.17 4.08
C CYS A 11 3.08 -1.16 3.37
N GLY A 12 2.01 -1.85 2.97
CA GLY A 12 2.13 -3.11 2.24
C GLY A 12 2.55 -2.97 0.77
N ILE A 13 2.76 -1.76 0.27
CA ILE A 13 3.20 -1.50 -1.12
C ILE A 13 4.70 -1.22 -1.18
N CYS A 14 5.16 -0.18 -0.47
CA CYS A 14 6.58 0.19 -0.40
C CYS A 14 7.34 -0.46 0.77
N GLU A 15 6.65 -1.17 1.68
CA GLU A 15 7.25 -1.81 2.86
C GLU A 15 7.94 -0.80 3.80
N GLU A 16 7.50 0.46 3.77
CA GLU A 16 8.00 1.52 4.65
C GLU A 16 7.03 1.84 5.79
N LYS A 17 7.58 2.29 6.92
CA LYS A 17 6.78 2.79 8.05
C LYS A 17 6.37 4.24 7.80
N LYS A 18 5.08 4.51 7.70
CA LYS A 18 4.52 5.84 7.44
C LYS A 18 3.43 6.16 8.46
N GLN A 19 3.28 7.44 8.78
CA GLN A 19 2.30 7.91 9.77
C GLN A 19 0.91 8.15 9.15
N LEU A 20 0.89 8.41 7.85
CA LEU A 20 -0.29 8.84 7.10
C LEU A 20 -0.54 7.90 5.93
N GLY A 21 -1.81 7.58 5.73
CA GLY A 21 -2.25 6.64 4.71
C GLY A 21 -3.66 6.09 4.99
N ILE A 22 -4.08 5.16 4.16
CA ILE A 22 -5.37 4.46 4.25
C ILE A 22 -5.18 3.00 4.65
N HIS A 23 -6.21 2.41 5.28
CA HIS A 23 -6.29 0.96 5.46
C HIS A 23 -7.23 0.37 4.42
N VAL A 24 -6.73 -0.56 3.63
CA VAL A 24 -7.50 -1.33 2.65
C VAL A 24 -7.55 -2.78 3.12
N TYR A 25 -8.73 -3.25 3.53
CA TYR A 25 -8.92 -4.53 4.22
C TYR A 25 -7.99 -4.69 5.43
N ASN A 26 -7.04 -5.63 5.36
CA ASN A 26 -6.07 -5.90 6.42
C ASN A 26 -4.68 -5.32 6.12
N MET A 27 -4.58 -4.41 5.15
CA MET A 27 -3.31 -3.83 4.71
C MET A 27 -3.32 -2.31 4.79
N PHE A 28 -2.24 -1.74 5.31
CA PHE A 28 -2.04 -0.28 5.31
C PHE A 28 -1.33 0.15 4.03
N ILE A 29 -1.80 1.23 3.41
CA ILE A 29 -1.22 1.84 2.23
C ILE A 29 -0.91 3.29 2.57
N CYS A 30 0.34 3.72 2.42
CA CYS A 30 0.70 5.10 2.70
C CYS A 30 0.11 6.06 1.64
N THR A 31 -0.02 7.34 2.00
CA THR A 31 -0.57 8.36 1.09
C THR A 31 0.20 8.45 -0.22
N GLU A 32 1.52 8.27 -0.21
CA GLU A 32 2.33 8.24 -1.43
C GLU A 32 1.94 7.07 -2.34
N CYS A 33 1.79 5.86 -1.81
CA CYS A 33 1.42 4.70 -2.60
C CYS A 33 -0.03 4.77 -3.11
N GLU A 34 -0.96 5.29 -2.30
CA GLU A 34 -2.33 5.53 -2.75
C GLU A 34 -2.34 6.57 -3.89
N TYR A 35 -1.65 7.70 -3.69
CA TYR A 35 -1.54 8.75 -4.70
C TYR A 35 -0.92 8.21 -5.98
N ASN A 36 0.20 7.47 -5.89
CA ASN A 36 0.79 6.81 -7.04
C ASN A 36 -0.17 5.81 -7.66
N MET A 37 -0.90 4.98 -6.91
CA MET A 37 -1.86 4.04 -7.50
C MET A 37 -3.01 4.72 -8.24
N ILE A 38 -3.47 5.89 -7.77
CA ILE A 38 -4.55 6.67 -8.39
C ILE A 38 -4.03 7.50 -9.58
N HIS A 39 -2.82 8.07 -9.46
CA HIS A 39 -2.21 8.96 -10.47
C HIS A 39 -1.30 8.25 -11.47
N THR A 40 -0.91 6.99 -11.23
CA THR A 40 -0.16 6.20 -12.21
C THR A 40 -1.14 5.77 -13.30
N GLU A 41 -1.11 6.48 -14.42
CA GLU A 41 -1.83 6.09 -15.61
C GLU A 41 -1.41 4.68 -16.05
N PRO A 42 -2.33 3.82 -16.52
CA PRO A 42 -2.09 2.41 -16.88
C PRO A 42 -1.18 2.22 -18.12
N ARG A 43 -0.40 3.23 -18.49
CA ARG A 43 0.48 3.27 -19.66
C ARG A 43 1.97 3.25 -19.33
N GLU A 44 2.38 3.36 -18.07
CA GLU A 44 3.79 3.23 -17.68
C GLU A 44 4.14 1.80 -17.25
N GLU A 45 5.33 1.34 -17.62
CA GLU A 45 5.94 0.05 -17.21
C GLU A 45 5.89 -0.19 -15.69
N LYS A 46 5.84 0.89 -14.89
CA LYS A 46 5.67 0.85 -13.42
C LYS A 46 4.32 0.27 -12.98
N TYR A 47 3.28 0.39 -13.80
CA TYR A 47 1.97 -0.19 -13.49
C TYR A 47 2.03 -1.72 -13.38
N HIS A 48 2.87 -2.38 -14.19
CA HIS A 48 3.10 -3.82 -14.10
C HIS A 48 3.77 -4.23 -12.77
N TYR A 49 4.68 -3.40 -12.25
CA TYR A 49 5.32 -3.65 -10.95
C TYR A 49 4.30 -3.58 -9.80
N TYR A 50 3.45 -2.56 -9.79
CA TYR A 50 2.37 -2.45 -8.79
C TYR A 50 1.34 -3.56 -8.94
N LEU A 51 0.93 -3.92 -10.16
CA LEU A 51 0.03 -5.04 -10.42
C LEU A 51 0.61 -6.39 -9.99
N GLN A 52 1.92 -6.63 -10.15
CA GLN A 52 2.55 -7.88 -9.74
C GLN A 52 2.56 -8.00 -8.20
N LYS A 53 2.88 -6.91 -7.50
CA LYS A 53 2.77 -6.88 -6.03
C LYS A 53 1.32 -7.02 -5.56
N LEU A 54 0.37 -6.29 -6.17
CA LEU A 54 -1.07 -6.38 -5.85
C LEU A 54 -1.67 -7.75 -6.17
N LYS A 55 -1.23 -8.43 -7.23
CA LYS A 55 -1.61 -9.82 -7.50
C LYS A 55 -1.21 -10.75 -6.37
N ASN A 56 -0.02 -10.58 -5.79
CA ASN A 56 0.41 -11.37 -4.63
C ASN A 56 -0.41 -11.05 -3.37
N ILE A 57 -0.93 -9.83 -3.23
CA ILE A 57 -1.77 -9.43 -2.10
C ILE A 57 -3.23 -9.91 -2.26
N ASN A 58 -3.74 -9.93 -3.50
CA ASN A 58 -5.10 -10.37 -3.84
C ASN A 58 -5.20 -11.86 -4.20
N GLN A 59 -4.09 -12.59 -4.17
CA GLN A 59 -4.12 -14.04 -4.06
C GLN A 59 -4.20 -14.36 -2.56
N PRO A 60 -5.41 -14.57 -1.99
CA PRO A 60 -5.46 -15.39 -0.80
C PRO A 60 -4.72 -16.67 -1.18
N SER A 61 -3.81 -17.12 -0.32
CA SER A 61 -3.20 -18.44 -0.41
C SER A 61 -4.30 -19.50 -0.51
N LEU A 62 -4.73 -19.77 -1.73
CA LEU A 62 -5.61 -20.85 -2.17
C LEU A 62 -4.77 -21.72 -3.11
N PHE A 63 -3.57 -22.06 -2.64
CA PHE A 63 -2.91 -23.26 -3.09
C PHE A 63 -3.25 -24.34 -2.06
N SER A 64 -4.25 -25.15 -2.44
CA SER A 64 -4.41 -26.52 -1.96
C SER A 64 -3.21 -27.38 -2.35
#